data_AF-A0A7C8Q8C9-F1
#
_entry.id   AF-A0A7C8Q8C9-F1
#
_cell.length_a   1.000
_cell.length_b   1.000
_cell.length_c   1.000
_cell.angle_alpha   90.00
_cell.angle_beta   90.00
_cell.angle_gamma   90.00
#
_symmetry.space_group_name_H-M   'P 1'
#
loop_
_entity.id
_entity.type
_entity.pdbx_description
1 polymer ?
#
loop_
_entity_poly.entity_id
_entity_poly.type
_entity_poly.pdbx_seq_one_letter_code
_entity_poly.pdbx_strand_id
1 'polypeptide(L)'
;MTSSISLITYNGGLFKDHWSLFIPTIGEDIGYRLHATGDLRTGFEFELRERYDLENTNRRHTRTFLSEIAISDVDRVVQIARQTPTPGPSLRSTSYDGPKVRLSQQRNCQDWVIDVLEALESEGLVRAGTRNQVKTQS
;
A
#
# COMPACT_ATOMS: atom_id res chain seq x y z
N MET A 1 2.94 24.46 0.03
CA MET A 1 3.60 23.57 -0.96
C MET A 1 2.94 22.20 -0.84
N THR A 2 2.78 21.47 -1.94
CA THR A 2 2.18 20.12 -1.95
C THR A 2 3.19 19.08 -2.46
N SER A 3 2.99 17.82 -2.09
CA SER A 3 3.61 16.65 -2.72
C SER A 3 2.53 15.75 -3.30
N SER A 4 2.92 14.82 -4.17
CA SER A 4 2.00 13.82 -4.74
C SER A 4 2.00 12.55 -3.90
N ILE A 5 0.84 11.92 -3.75
CA ILE A 5 0.76 10.52 -3.34
C ILE A 5 0.41 9.67 -4.56
N SER A 6 1.18 8.61 -4.78
CA SER A 6 1.04 7.71 -5.94
C SER A 6 0.93 6.25 -5.51
N LEU A 7 0.15 5.45 -6.23
CA LEU A 7 0.19 4.00 -6.17
C LEU A 7 1.34 3.49 -7.05
N ILE A 8 2.17 2.62 -6.50
CA ILE A 8 3.14 1.83 -7.24
C ILE A 8 2.65 0.39 -7.29
N THR A 9 2.48 -0.13 -8.50
CA THR A 9 2.08 -1.52 -8.73
C THR A 9 3.27 -2.28 -9.31
N TYR A 10 3.80 -3.25 -8.56
CA TYR A 10 4.81 -4.19 -9.07
C TYR A 10 4.09 -5.41 -9.60
N ASN A 11 4.17 -5.63 -10.91
CA ASN A 11 3.49 -6.75 -11.55
C ASN A 11 4.16 -8.07 -11.15
N GLY A 12 3.40 -8.96 -10.50
CA GLY A 12 3.89 -10.23 -10.00
C GLY A 12 3.96 -11.34 -11.05
N GLY A 13 3.44 -11.10 -12.25
CA GLY A 13 3.27 -12.12 -13.29
C GLY A 13 2.34 -13.23 -12.82
N LEU A 14 2.93 -14.35 -12.37
CA LEU A 14 2.20 -15.51 -11.84
C LEU A 14 1.74 -15.33 -10.38
N PHE A 15 2.20 -14.28 -9.70
CA PHE A 15 1.79 -13.94 -8.33
C PHE A 15 0.90 -12.69 -8.34
N LYS A 16 0.12 -12.51 -7.26
CA LYS A 16 -0.66 -11.27 -7.06
C LYS A 16 0.27 -10.05 -7.05
N ASP A 17 -0.19 -8.96 -7.66
CA ASP A 17 0.56 -7.72 -7.72
C ASP A 17 0.82 -7.14 -6.33
N HIS A 18 2.02 -6.62 -6.15
CA HIS A 18 2.42 -5.94 -4.91
C HIS A 18 2.15 -4.46 -5.03
N TRP A 19 1.31 -3.92 -4.14
CA TRP A 19 1.00 -2.50 -4.09
C TRP A 19 1.81 -1.79 -3.01
N SER A 20 2.25 -0.57 -3.31
CA SER A 20 2.86 0.32 -2.33
C SER A 20 2.47 1.77 -2.62
N LEU A 21 2.41 2.59 -1.57
CA LEU A 21 2.25 4.03 -1.72
C LEU A 21 3.62 4.71 -1.80
N PHE A 22 3.74 5.70 -2.67
CA PHE A 22 4.95 6.50 -2.85
C PHE A 22 4.65 7.98 -2.72
N ILE A 23 5.49 8.68 -1.96
CA ILE A 23 5.44 10.12 -1.75
C ILE A 23 6.85 10.66 -2.03
N PRO A 24 7.08 11.37 -3.14
CA PRO A 24 8.38 11.92 -3.47
C PRO A 24 8.74 13.06 -2.50
N THR A 25 10.04 13.19 -2.26
CA THR A 25 10.62 14.42 -1.70
C THR A 25 10.55 15.51 -2.77
N ILE A 26 10.32 16.75 -2.35
CA ILE A 26 10.10 17.86 -3.29
C ILE A 26 11.31 18.02 -4.21
N GLY A 27 11.06 17.98 -5.52
CA GLY A 27 12.11 18.17 -6.53
C GLY A 27 13.03 16.96 -6.73
N GLU A 28 12.73 15.82 -6.11
CA GLU A 28 13.47 14.56 -6.26
C GLU A 28 12.51 13.44 -6.69
N ASP A 29 13.02 12.43 -7.41
CA ASP A 29 12.28 11.17 -7.61
C ASP A 29 12.65 10.11 -6.54
N ILE A 30 13.10 10.60 -5.38
CA ILE A 30 13.42 9.83 -4.19
C ILE A 30 12.44 10.24 -3.09
N GLY A 31 11.90 9.29 -2.33
CA GLY A 31 11.04 9.64 -1.21
C GLY A 31 10.55 8.46 -0.40
N TYR A 32 9.41 8.66 0.25
CA TYR A 32 8.81 7.69 1.16
C TYR A 32 8.06 6.63 0.37
N ARG A 33 8.45 5.37 0.56
CA ARG A 33 7.70 4.20 0.11
C ARG A 33 7.11 3.46 1.31
N LEU A 34 5.79 3.33 1.32
CA LEU A 34 4.99 2.71 2.37
C LEU A 34 4.37 1.43 1.80
N HIS A 35 4.61 0.28 2.43
CA HIS A 35 4.00 -0.97 1.97
C HIS A 35 3.83 -1.99 3.07
N ALA A 36 2.82 -2.84 2.92
CA ALA A 36 2.71 -4.09 3.66
C ALA A 36 3.49 -5.18 2.92
N THR A 37 4.53 -5.74 3.53
CA THR A 37 5.36 -6.83 3.01
C THR A 37 5.06 -8.12 3.76
N GLY A 38 5.22 -9.27 3.11
CA GLY A 38 4.97 -10.57 3.73
C GLY A 38 4.18 -11.50 2.83
N ASP A 39 3.65 -12.56 3.40
CA ASP A 39 2.89 -13.56 2.68
C ASP A 39 1.71 -14.08 3.51
N LEU A 40 0.79 -14.80 2.86
CA LEU A 40 -0.41 -15.32 3.51
C LEU A 40 -0.14 -16.37 4.60
N ARG A 41 1.08 -16.93 4.64
CA ARG A 41 1.50 -17.98 5.59
C ARG A 41 2.06 -17.37 6.86
N THR A 42 2.86 -16.31 6.77
CA THR A 42 3.46 -15.63 7.93
C THR A 42 2.69 -14.40 8.37
N GLY A 43 1.81 -13.87 7.51
CA GLY A 43 1.19 -12.56 7.69
C GLY A 43 2.00 -11.45 7.03
N PHE A 44 1.45 -10.24 7.06
CA PHE A 44 2.04 -9.04 6.50
C PHE A 44 2.49 -8.07 7.60
N GLU A 45 3.60 -7.38 7.36
CA GLU A 45 4.16 -6.34 8.23
C GLU A 45 4.32 -5.04 7.46
N PHE A 46 4.18 -3.91 8.16
CA PHE A 46 4.37 -2.60 7.58
C PHE A 46 5.87 -2.27 7.48
N GLU A 47 6.32 -1.92 6.28
CA GLU A 47 7.65 -1.38 6.02
C GLU A 47 7.58 0.05 5.48
N LEU A 48 8.48 0.89 6.01
CA LEU A 48 8.74 2.24 5.53
C LEU A 48 10.16 2.33 4.97
N ARG A 49 10.30 2.93 3.78
CA ARG A 49 11.58 3.32 3.19
C ARG A 49 11.56 4.82 2.90
N GLU A 50 12.36 5.60 3.62
CA GLU A 50 12.32 7.08 3.56
C GLU A 50 13.10 7.67 2.37
N ARG A 51 14.07 6.93 1.85
CA ARG A 51 14.90 7.31 0.69
C ARG A 51 14.79 6.25 -0.41
N TYR A 52 13.57 5.92 -0.79
CA TYR A 52 13.33 4.97 -1.86
C TYR A 52 13.47 5.65 -3.22
N ASP A 53 14.39 5.13 -4.02
CA ASP A 53 14.60 5.53 -5.41
C ASP A 53 13.78 4.62 -6.32
N LEU A 54 12.78 5.21 -6.98
CA LEU A 54 11.87 4.48 -7.85
C LEU A 54 12.52 4.12 -9.19
N GLU A 55 13.45 4.95 -9.69
CA GLU A 55 14.11 4.76 -10.98
C GLU A 55 15.17 3.66 -10.93
N ASN A 56 15.82 3.49 -9.78
CA ASN A 56 16.91 2.52 -9.60
C ASN A 56 16.43 1.12 -9.14
N THR A 57 15.13 0.83 -9.21
CA THR A 57 14.62 -0.50 -8.89
C THR A 57 14.61 -1.42 -10.12
N ASN A 58 15.20 -2.61 -9.99
CA ASN A 58 15.18 -3.63 -11.05
C ASN A 58 13.79 -4.26 -11.29
N ARG A 59 12.78 -3.91 -10.48
CA ARG A 59 11.42 -4.46 -10.61
C ARG A 59 10.59 -3.59 -11.55
N ARG A 60 9.99 -4.21 -12.56
CA ARG A 60 9.00 -3.54 -13.41
C ARG A 60 7.84 -3.07 -12.55
N HIS A 61 7.48 -1.81 -12.69
CA HIS A 61 6.43 -1.18 -11.92
C HIS A 61 5.69 -0.15 -12.77
N THR A 62 4.46 0.14 -12.37
CA THR A 62 3.71 1.30 -12.85
C THR A 62 3.50 2.27 -11.70
N ARG A 63 3.53 3.57 -11.99
CA ARG A 63 3.22 4.64 -11.04
C ARG A 63 1.93 5.33 -11.47
N THR A 64 0.91 5.26 -10.62
CA THR A 64 -0.36 5.93 -10.83
C THR A 64 -0.51 7.05 -9.81
N PHE A 65 -0.68 8.29 -10.27
CA PHE A 65 -1.00 9.41 -9.41
C PHE A 65 -2.37 9.21 -8.74
N LEU A 66 -2.48 9.49 -7.44
CA LEU A 66 -3.72 9.32 -6.67
C LEU A 66 -4.29 10.64 -6.15
N SER A 67 -3.44 11.48 -5.55
CA SER A 67 -3.85 12.76 -4.95
C SER A 67 -2.66 13.68 -4.70
N GLU A 68 -2.95 14.94 -4.41
CA GLU A 68 -1.99 15.85 -3.79
C GLU A 68 -2.20 15.87 -2.28
N ILE A 69 -1.11 16.03 -1.53
CA ILE A 69 -1.11 16.19 -0.08
C ILE A 69 -0.25 17.41 0.29
N ALA A 70 -0.56 18.07 1.41
CA ALA A 70 0.34 19.10 1.91
C ALA A 70 1.63 18.45 2.44
N ILE A 71 2.79 19.08 2.22
CA ILE A 71 4.07 18.53 2.72
C ILE A 71 4.09 18.44 4.25
N SER A 72 3.41 19.35 4.94
CA SER A 72 3.22 19.31 6.40
C SER A 72 2.51 18.04 6.87
N ASP A 73 1.76 17.38 5.99
CA ASP A 73 0.93 16.24 6.34
C ASP A 73 1.63 14.90 6.07
N VAL A 74 2.84 14.90 5.47
CA VAL A 74 3.58 13.68 5.13
C VAL A 74 3.83 12.81 6.35
N ASP A 75 4.24 13.40 7.48
CA ASP A 75 4.45 12.65 8.73
C ASP A 75 3.14 12.05 9.25
N ARG A 76 2.03 12.77 9.10
CA ARG A 76 0.70 12.27 9.49
C ARG A 76 0.26 11.12 8.59
N VAL A 77 0.51 11.20 7.28
CA VAL A 77 0.26 10.12 6.32
C VAL A 77 1.06 8.86 6.69
N VAL A 78 2.36 9.01 6.98
CA VAL A 78 3.23 7.90 7.41
C VAL A 78 2.73 7.28 8.71
N GLN A 79 2.30 8.11 9.67
CA GLN A 79 1.73 7.65 10.93
C GLN A 79 0.45 6.82 10.72
N ILE A 80 -0.49 7.31 9.90
CA ILE A 80 -1.74 6.59 9.59
C ILE A 80 -1.43 5.27 8.90
N ALA A 81 -0.51 5.27 7.93
CA ALA A 81 -0.09 4.04 7.24
C ALA A 81 0.48 3.00 8.22
N ARG A 82 1.31 3.43 9.18
CA ARG A 82 1.88 2.56 10.23
C ARG A 82 0.82 2.03 11.20
N GLN A 83 -0.20 2.83 11.52
CA GLN A 83 -1.28 2.45 12.45
C GLN A 83 -2.36 1.59 11.78
N THR A 84 -2.46 1.63 10.46
CA THR A 84 -3.42 0.82 9.70
C THR A 84 -3.06 -0.67 9.83
N PRO A 85 -3.98 -1.52 10.33
CA PRO A 85 -3.68 -2.92 10.56
C PRO A 85 -3.23 -3.63 9.28
N THR A 86 -2.06 -4.27 9.32
CA THR A 86 -1.64 -5.14 8.22
C THR A 86 -2.41 -6.46 8.26
N PRO A 87 -2.67 -7.07 7.09
CA PRO A 87 -3.34 -8.36 7.02
C PRO A 87 -2.58 -9.45 7.81
N GLY A 88 -3.29 -10.14 8.71
CA GLY A 88 -2.75 -11.28 9.44
C GLY A 88 -2.59 -12.55 8.57
N PRO A 89 -1.92 -13.60 9.09
CA PRO A 89 -1.77 -14.87 8.39
C PRO A 89 -3.15 -15.46 8.05
N SER A 90 -3.34 -15.84 6.80
CA SER A 90 -4.61 -16.30 6.25
C SER A 90 -4.59 -17.78 5.83
N LEU A 91 -3.40 -18.39 5.74
CA LEU A 91 -3.24 -19.82 5.50
C LEU A 91 -3.15 -20.57 6.84
N ARG A 92 -4.18 -21.35 7.16
CA ARG A 92 -4.15 -22.26 8.31
C ARG A 92 -3.42 -23.55 7.95
N SER A 93 -2.68 -24.10 8.91
CA SER A 93 -1.99 -25.39 8.78
C SER A 93 -2.98 -26.51 8.44
N THR A 94 -2.54 -27.51 7.67
CA THR A 94 -3.33 -28.60 7.06
C THR A 94 -4.01 -29.56 8.05
N SER A 95 -3.90 -29.32 9.36
CA SER A 95 -4.47 -30.14 10.44
C SER A 95 -5.76 -29.58 11.05
N TYR A 96 -6.32 -28.49 10.52
CA TYR A 96 -7.48 -27.79 11.11
C TYR A 96 -8.78 -28.12 10.37
N ASP A 97 -9.70 -28.84 11.03
CA ASP A 97 -11.02 -29.24 10.49
C ASP A 97 -12.09 -28.12 10.62
N GLY A 98 -11.65 -26.86 10.50
CA GLY A 98 -12.50 -25.68 10.56
C GLY A 98 -12.96 -25.21 9.18
N PRO A 99 -13.93 -24.27 9.10
CA PRO A 99 -14.42 -23.75 7.83
C PRO A 99 -13.27 -23.22 6.95
N LYS A 100 -13.17 -23.72 5.71
CA LYS A 100 -12.19 -23.23 4.73
C LYS A 100 -12.46 -21.76 4.43
N VAL A 101 -11.57 -20.86 4.87
CA VAL A 101 -11.57 -19.47 4.38
C VAL A 101 -11.26 -19.53 2.89
N ARG A 102 -12.16 -19.01 2.05
CA ARG A 102 -11.93 -19.02 0.59
C ARG A 102 -10.73 -18.14 0.27
N LEU A 103 -9.94 -18.53 -0.74
CA LEU A 103 -8.83 -17.70 -1.27
C LEU A 103 -9.27 -16.26 -1.63
N SER A 104 -10.54 -16.06 -2.00
CA SER A 104 -11.13 -14.75 -2.28
C SER A 104 -11.37 -13.88 -1.04
N GLN A 105 -11.27 -14.43 0.17
CA GLN A 105 -11.46 -13.71 1.44
C GLN A 105 -10.11 -13.43 2.15
N GLN A 106 -9.00 -13.78 1.53
CA GLN A 106 -7.67 -13.60 2.11
C GLN A 106 -7.16 -12.17 1.87
N ARG A 107 -7.05 -11.41 2.96
CA ARG A 107 -6.54 -10.04 2.95
C ARG A 107 -5.05 -10.02 2.63
N ASN A 108 -4.59 -9.07 1.84
CA ASN A 108 -3.22 -8.94 1.37
C ASN A 108 -2.78 -7.46 1.26
N CYS A 109 -1.60 -7.20 0.69
CA CYS A 109 -1.04 -5.85 0.57
C CYS A 109 -1.94 -4.86 -0.18
N GLN A 110 -2.79 -5.31 -1.11
CA GLN A 110 -3.75 -4.46 -1.82
C GLN A 110 -4.86 -3.98 -0.87
N ASP A 111 -5.38 -4.88 -0.04
CA ASP A 111 -6.38 -4.54 0.98
C ASP A 111 -5.81 -3.53 1.99
N TRP A 112 -4.54 -3.68 2.37
CA TRP A 112 -3.87 -2.71 3.25
C TRP A 112 -3.79 -1.32 2.60
N VAL A 113 -3.43 -1.21 1.32
CA VAL A 113 -3.41 0.09 0.63
C VAL A 113 -4.81 0.72 0.59
N ILE A 114 -5.86 -0.08 0.35
CA ILE A 114 -7.24 0.41 0.34
C ILE A 114 -7.63 0.96 1.72
N ASP A 115 -7.32 0.24 2.79
CA ASP A 115 -7.59 0.67 4.16
C ASP A 115 -6.84 1.97 4.51
N VAL A 116 -5.57 2.08 4.11
CA VAL A 116 -4.79 3.30 4.32
C VAL A 116 -5.44 4.48 3.59
N LEU A 117 -5.80 4.32 2.32
CA LEU A 117 -6.45 5.38 1.54
C LEU A 117 -7.80 5.78 2.14
N GLU A 118 -8.58 4.84 2.67
CA GLU A 118 -9.82 5.12 3.39
C GLU A 118 -9.57 5.92 4.69
N ALA A 119 -8.54 5.55 5.46
CA ALA A 119 -8.16 6.31 6.65
C ALA A 119 -7.71 7.74 6.30
N LEU A 120 -6.88 7.90 5.26
CA LEU A 120 -6.45 9.22 4.78
C LEU A 120 -7.62 10.08 4.29
N GLU A 121 -8.61 9.48 3.60
CA GLU A 121 -9.82 10.17 3.18
C GLU A 121 -10.65 10.65 4.38
N SER A 122 -10.80 9.81 5.40
CA SER A 122 -11.56 10.16 6.62
C SER A 122 -10.92 11.29 7.44
N GLU A 123 -9.60 11.42 7.38
CA GLU A 123 -8.85 12.50 8.02
C GLU A 123 -8.74 13.74 7.12
N GLY A 124 -9.25 13.68 5.88
CA GLY A 124 -9.22 14.79 4.92
C GLY A 124 -7.83 15.10 4.36
N LEU A 125 -6.87 14.16 4.49
CA LEU A 125 -5.49 14.33 4.03
C LEU A 125 -5.34 14.09 2.52
N VAL A 126 -6.26 13.33 1.93
CA VAL A 126 -6.35 13.11 0.49
C VAL A 126 -7.77 13.43 0.02
N ARG A 127 -7.93 13.68 -1.28
CA ARG A 127 -9.23 13.91 -1.88
C ARG A 127 -10.18 12.72 -1.66
N ALA A 128 -11.43 13.00 -1.30
CA ALA A 128 -12.47 11.99 -1.21
C ALA A 128 -12.61 11.20 -2.53
N GLY A 129 -12.67 9.87 -2.43
CA GLY A 129 -12.76 8.97 -3.59
C GLY A 129 -11.42 8.58 -4.22
N THR A 130 -10.29 9.04 -3.68
CA THR A 130 -8.95 8.55 -4.06
C THR A 130 -8.84 7.01 -3.99
N ARG A 131 -9.43 6.35 -3.00
CA ARG A 131 -9.44 4.87 -2.89
C ARG A 131 -10.15 4.16 -4.05
N ASN A 132 -11.06 4.83 -4.75
CA ASN A 132 -11.76 4.22 -5.89
C ASN A 132 -10.87 4.14 -7.13
N GLN A 133 -9.85 5.00 -7.22
CA GLN A 133 -8.89 4.99 -8.32
C GLN A 133 -8.09 3.69 -8.37
N VAL A 134 -7.76 3.10 -7.22
CA VAL A 134 -6.98 1.85 -7.15
C VAL A 134 -7.85 0.61 -7.41
N LYS A 135 -9.13 0.61 -7.03
CA LYS A 135 -10.06 -0.50 -7.29
C LYS A 135 -10.38 -0.68 -8.77
N THR A 136 -10.26 0.37 -9.57
CA THR A 136 -10.54 0.32 -11.01
C THR A 136 -9.40 -0.35 -11.81
N GLN A 137 -8.27 -0.65 -11.17
CA GLN A 137 -7.11 -1.30 -11.80
C GLN A 137 -7.03 -2.82 -11.55
N SER A 138 -8.00 -3.41 -10.84
CA SER A 138 -8.05 -4.84 -10.48
C SER A 138 -8.97 -5.65 -11.37
#